data_AF-A0A7W0G9P4-F1
#
_entry.id   AF-A0A7W0G9P4-F1
#
_cell.length_a   1.000
_cell.length_b   1.000
_cell.length_c   1.000
_cell.angle_alpha   90.00
_cell.angle_beta   90.00
_cell.angle_gamma   90.00
#
_symmetry.space_group_name_H-M   'P 1'
#
loop_
_entity.id
_entity.type
_entity.pdbx_description
1 polymer ?
#
loop_
_entity_poly.entity_id
_entity_poly.type
_entity_poly.pdbx_seq_one_letter_code
_entity_poly.pdbx_strand_id
1 'polypeptide(L)'
;MTIPTTAVPPDAGFGAAGFNYGNTRLRAHLHWPKGRLTAGILPGGGAMAIIQKDGSIRAKVGWWVAAADRLVVTGRRLDTLARPLRAEVPTGYGLGFQPVVLTFPTVGCWRVTGSAGAARLTFVVEVVKVRR
;
A
#
# COMPACT_ATOMS: atom_id res chain seq x y z
N MET A 1 -14.26 -8.98 7.66
CA MET A 1 -14.64 -7.58 8.01
C MET A 1 -13.37 -6.76 8.10
N THR A 2 -13.33 -5.57 7.47
CA THR A 2 -12.18 -4.65 7.56
C THR A 2 -12.28 -3.88 8.87
N ILE A 3 -11.21 -3.91 9.66
CA ILE A 3 -10.97 -3.16 10.88
C ILE A 3 -10.02 -2.00 10.52
N PRO A 4 -10.53 -0.79 10.21
CA PRO A 4 -9.69 0.39 10.20
C PRO A 4 -9.28 0.69 11.65
N THR A 5 -7.99 0.72 11.94
CA THR A 5 -7.49 1.18 13.25
C THR A 5 -6.71 2.46 12.99
N THR A 6 -7.26 3.61 13.37
CA THR A 6 -6.63 4.91 13.08
C THR A 6 -5.40 5.21 13.95
N ALA A 7 -5.17 4.43 15.01
CA ALA A 7 -4.05 4.60 15.92
C ALA A 7 -3.09 3.40 15.86
N VAL A 8 -1.83 3.66 15.52
CA VAL A 8 -0.71 2.72 15.67
C VAL A 8 -0.02 3.05 16.99
N PRO A 9 0.04 2.13 17.97
CA PRO A 9 0.78 2.35 19.20
C PRO A 9 2.27 2.62 18.93
N PRO A 10 2.93 3.56 19.63
CA PRO A 10 4.34 3.88 19.41
C PRO A 10 5.31 2.70 19.54
N ASP A 11 4.94 1.69 20.34
CA ASP A 11 5.70 0.48 20.67
C ASP A 11 5.24 -0.77 19.89
N ALA A 12 4.35 -0.62 18.91
CA ALA A 12 3.75 -1.74 18.19
C ALA A 12 4.73 -2.56 17.33
N GLY A 13 5.93 -2.01 17.07
CA GLY A 13 6.97 -2.64 16.25
C GLY A 13 6.47 -3.10 14.88
N PHE A 14 6.99 -4.23 14.39
CA PHE A 14 6.55 -4.85 13.13
C PHE A 14 5.42 -5.87 13.30
N GLY A 15 4.74 -5.88 14.45
CA GLY A 15 3.56 -6.71 14.71
C GLY A 15 2.29 -6.12 14.11
N ALA A 16 1.16 -6.84 14.21
CA ALA A 16 -0.13 -6.45 13.64
C ALA A 16 -0.56 -5.01 14.01
N ALA A 17 -0.32 -4.61 15.26
CA ALA A 17 -0.67 -3.29 15.77
C ALA A 17 0.08 -2.14 15.04
N GLY A 18 1.22 -2.44 14.40
CA GLY A 18 2.00 -1.50 13.58
C GLY A 18 1.32 -1.10 12.26
N PHE A 19 0.25 -1.79 11.87
CA PHE A 19 -0.39 -1.65 10.57
C PHE A 19 -1.84 -1.23 10.74
N ASN A 20 -2.16 -0.02 10.28
CA ASN A 20 -3.36 0.73 10.65
C ASN A 20 -4.62 0.40 9.83
N TYR A 21 -4.50 -0.42 8.78
CA TYR A 21 -5.64 -0.75 7.94
C TYR A 21 -5.67 -2.23 7.62
N GLY A 22 -6.71 -2.98 8.02
CA GLY A 22 -6.68 -4.41 7.77
C GLY A 22 -7.76 -5.22 8.45
N ASN A 23 -7.46 -6.46 8.74
CA ASN A 23 -8.25 -7.35 9.59
C ASN A 23 -7.29 -8.10 10.54
N THR A 24 -7.76 -9.15 11.20
CA THR A 24 -6.95 -9.92 12.15
C THR A 24 -5.83 -10.74 11.50
N ARG A 25 -5.85 -10.92 10.17
CA ARG A 25 -4.91 -11.76 9.42
C ARG A 25 -4.07 -11.05 8.37
N LEU A 26 -4.52 -9.89 7.91
CA LEU A 26 -3.83 -9.11 6.87
C LEU A 26 -4.04 -7.62 7.13
N ARG A 27 -2.94 -6.86 7.22
CA ARG A 27 -2.95 -5.42 7.48
C ARG A 27 -1.95 -4.70 6.59
N ALA A 28 -2.21 -3.44 6.29
CA ALA A 28 -1.37 -2.53 5.52
C ALA A 28 -1.14 -1.25 6.33
N HIS A 29 0.03 -0.65 6.15
CA HIS A 29 0.37 0.65 6.73
C HIS A 29 0.07 1.75 5.71
N LEU A 30 -1.08 2.41 5.88
CA LEU A 30 -1.63 3.43 4.99
C LEU A 30 -1.71 4.78 5.70
N HIS A 31 -0.76 5.67 5.41
CA HIS A 31 -0.66 7.01 6.01
C HIS A 31 -0.98 8.12 4.99
N TRP A 32 -1.79 7.79 3.98
CA TRP A 32 -2.18 8.71 2.91
C TRP A 32 -3.41 9.53 3.32
N PRO A 33 -3.27 10.82 3.67
CA PRO A 33 -4.38 11.63 4.13
C PRO A 33 -5.48 11.69 3.07
N LYS A 34 -6.74 11.52 3.50
CA LYS A 34 -7.91 11.50 2.60
C LYS A 34 -7.82 10.45 1.48
N GLY A 35 -7.03 9.39 1.68
CA GLY A 35 -6.83 8.33 0.69
C GLY A 35 -6.01 8.77 -0.53
N ARG A 36 -5.20 9.84 -0.40
CA ARG A 36 -4.46 10.45 -1.51
C ARG A 36 -2.96 10.19 -1.41
N LEU A 37 -2.43 9.46 -2.37
CA LEU A 37 -1.01 9.22 -2.55
C LEU A 37 -0.42 10.29 -3.47
N THR A 38 0.30 11.24 -2.88
CA THR A 38 0.99 12.31 -3.65
C THR A 38 2.41 11.88 -4.01
N ALA A 39 2.68 11.79 -5.31
CA ALA A 39 3.97 11.41 -5.88
C ALA A 39 4.85 12.63 -6.21
N GLY A 40 6.13 12.52 -5.90
CA GLY A 40 7.13 13.59 -6.03
C GLY A 40 7.68 14.06 -4.69
N ILE A 41 8.63 15.00 -4.74
CA ILE A 41 9.21 15.64 -3.56
C ILE A 41 8.16 16.57 -2.93
N LEU A 42 7.78 16.29 -1.69
CA LEU A 42 6.84 17.09 -0.91
C LEU A 42 7.53 18.37 -0.41
N PRO A 43 6.77 19.41 0.00
CA PRO A 43 7.33 20.67 0.49
C PRO A 43 8.36 20.52 1.62
N GLY A 44 8.25 19.48 2.46
CA GLY A 44 9.20 19.17 3.53
C GLY A 44 10.40 18.31 3.11
N GLY A 45 10.64 18.07 1.82
CA GLY A 45 11.79 17.34 1.30
C GLY A 45 11.65 15.80 1.23
N GLY A 46 10.63 15.21 1.88
CA GLY A 46 10.32 13.78 1.79
C GLY A 46 9.49 13.40 0.56
N ALA A 47 9.29 12.10 0.33
CA ALA A 47 8.40 11.58 -0.72
C ALA A 47 7.61 10.37 -0.23
N MET A 48 6.30 10.34 -0.49
CA MET A 48 5.46 9.14 -0.28
C MET A 48 5.51 8.17 -1.46
N ALA A 49 5.78 8.70 -2.66
CA ALA A 49 5.95 7.93 -3.88
C ALA A 49 6.90 8.64 -4.85
N ILE A 50 7.62 7.84 -5.64
CA ILE A 50 8.62 8.31 -6.60
C ILE A 50 8.05 8.20 -8.00
N ILE A 51 8.07 9.30 -8.74
CA ILE A 51 7.78 9.32 -10.17
C ILE A 51 9.00 8.76 -10.91
N GLN A 52 8.82 7.67 -11.64
CA GLN A 52 9.87 7.04 -12.44
C GLN A 52 10.07 7.78 -13.77
N LYS A 53 11.18 7.49 -14.46
CA LYS A 53 11.49 8.06 -15.79
C LYS A 53 10.42 7.75 -16.84
N ASP A 54 9.77 6.59 -16.75
CA ASP A 54 8.68 6.16 -17.64
C ASP A 54 7.31 6.77 -17.26
N GLY A 55 7.28 7.64 -16.24
CA GLY A 55 6.06 8.28 -15.74
C GLY A 55 5.25 7.44 -14.75
N SER A 56 5.62 6.19 -14.51
CA SER A 56 4.98 5.35 -13.48
C SER A 56 5.29 5.87 -12.07
N ILE A 57 4.45 5.50 -11.10
CA ILE A 57 4.55 5.94 -9.71
C ILE A 57 4.85 4.73 -8.83
N ARG A 58 5.99 4.73 -8.13
CA ARG A 58 6.37 3.68 -7.17
C ARG A 58 6.18 4.14 -5.74
N ALA A 59 5.42 3.37 -4.96
CA ALA A 59 5.21 3.59 -3.54
C ALA A 59 5.55 2.34 -2.74
N LYS A 60 6.24 2.50 -1.62
CA LYS A 60 6.54 1.40 -0.69
C LYS A 60 5.45 1.35 0.37
N VAL A 61 4.80 0.20 0.51
CA VAL A 61 3.73 -0.02 1.48
C VAL A 61 4.12 -1.19 2.36
N GLY A 62 4.13 -0.97 3.67
CA GLY A 62 4.32 -2.04 4.64
C GLY A 62 3.04 -2.85 4.78
N TRP A 63 3.17 -4.18 4.80
CA TRP A 63 2.08 -5.10 5.08
C TRP A 63 2.46 -6.01 6.25
N TRP A 64 1.45 -6.44 7.00
CA TRP A 64 1.57 -7.49 7.99
C TRP A 64 0.61 -8.64 7.67
N VAL A 65 1.11 -9.87 7.80
CA VAL A 65 0.41 -11.12 7.53
C VAL A 65 0.53 -12.03 8.75
N ALA A 66 -0.60 -12.52 9.28
CA ALA A 66 -0.63 -13.32 10.53
C ALA A 66 -0.04 -14.73 10.43
N ALA A 67 0.25 -15.21 9.22
CA ALA A 67 0.76 -16.54 8.94
C ALA A 67 1.79 -16.48 7.81
N ALA A 68 2.56 -17.54 7.61
CA ALA A 68 3.52 -17.67 6.51
C ALA A 68 2.88 -17.76 5.11
N ASP A 69 1.60 -17.39 4.98
CA ASP A 69 0.91 -17.34 3.71
C ASP A 69 1.55 -16.31 2.77
N ARG A 70 1.67 -16.69 1.50
CA ARG A 70 2.19 -15.80 0.47
C ARG A 70 1.22 -14.65 0.22
N LEU A 71 1.68 -13.42 0.48
CA LEU A 71 0.96 -12.21 0.12
C LEU A 71 0.94 -12.03 -1.40
N VAL A 72 -0.24 -11.82 -1.95
CA VAL A 72 -0.45 -11.39 -3.33
C VAL A 72 -1.14 -10.04 -3.30
N VAL A 73 -0.60 -9.06 -4.01
CA VAL A 73 -1.21 -7.74 -4.16
C VAL A 73 -1.53 -7.49 -5.63
N THR A 74 -2.75 -7.04 -5.89
CA THR A 74 -3.23 -6.67 -7.21
C THR A 74 -3.89 -5.31 -7.15
N GLY A 75 -4.15 -4.72 -8.32
CA GLY A 75 -5.16 -3.70 -8.37
C GLY A 75 -5.42 -3.13 -9.74
N ARG A 76 -6.51 -2.38 -9.78
CA ARG A 76 -7.17 -1.91 -10.99
C ARG A 76 -7.49 -0.43 -10.88
N ARG A 77 -7.36 0.26 -11.99
CA ARG A 77 -7.84 1.63 -12.12
C ARG A 77 -9.37 1.63 -12.12
N LEU A 78 -9.96 2.66 -11.51
CA LEU A 78 -11.41 2.78 -11.31
C LEU A 78 -12.03 3.90 -12.15
N ASP A 79 -11.27 4.95 -12.42
CA ASP A 79 -11.74 6.17 -13.07
C ASP A 79 -11.56 6.14 -14.60
N THR A 80 -10.70 5.28 -15.13
CA THR A 80 -10.55 5.02 -16.56
C THR A 80 -9.77 3.72 -16.81
N LEU A 81 -9.65 3.30 -18.07
CA LEU A 81 -8.89 2.13 -18.48
C LEU A 81 -7.38 2.37 -18.31
N ALA A 82 -6.71 1.40 -17.68
CA ALA A 82 -5.26 1.33 -17.60
C ALA A 82 -4.81 -0.11 -17.37
N ARG A 83 -3.53 -0.38 -17.62
CA ARG A 83 -2.91 -1.65 -17.22
C ARG A 83 -3.04 -1.83 -15.69
N PRO A 84 -3.16 -3.06 -15.16
CA PRO A 84 -3.17 -3.30 -13.72
C PRO A 84 -1.91 -2.75 -13.03
N LEU A 85 -2.02 -2.42 -11.75
CA LEU A 85 -0.85 -2.07 -10.96
C LEU A 85 0.06 -3.28 -10.80
N ARG A 86 1.38 -3.06 -10.82
CA ARG A 86 2.37 -4.11 -10.56
C ARG A 86 2.77 -4.07 -9.08
N ALA A 87 2.82 -5.23 -8.44
CA ALA A 87 3.27 -5.35 -7.07
C ALA A 87 4.53 -6.23 -7.00
N GLU A 88 5.56 -5.72 -6.34
CA GLU A 88 6.77 -6.48 -6.03
C GLU A 88 6.70 -6.89 -4.56
N VAL A 89 6.42 -8.18 -4.31
CA VAL A 89 6.38 -8.76 -2.96
C VAL A 89 7.66 -9.58 -2.78
N PRO A 90 8.65 -9.08 -2.03
CA PRO A 90 9.92 -9.78 -1.86
C PRO A 90 9.77 -11.02 -0.99
N THR A 91 10.65 -12.00 -1.18
CA THR A 91 10.76 -13.19 -0.32
C THR A 91 11.78 -12.95 0.81
N GLY A 92 11.74 -13.78 1.86
CA GLY A 92 12.78 -13.78 2.90
C GLY A 92 12.54 -12.87 4.11
N TYR A 93 11.39 -12.19 4.18
CA TYR A 93 10.97 -11.45 5.38
C TYR A 93 10.21 -12.36 6.35
N GLY A 94 10.66 -12.39 7.61
CA GLY A 94 10.03 -13.13 8.71
C GLY A 94 9.08 -12.26 9.55
N LEU A 95 8.42 -12.88 10.53
CA LEU A 95 7.57 -12.22 11.55
C LEU A 95 6.32 -11.48 11.00
N GLY A 96 5.87 -11.86 9.79
CA GLY A 96 4.64 -11.34 9.19
C GLY A 96 4.80 -10.03 8.42
N PHE A 97 5.90 -9.29 8.57
CA PHE A 97 6.12 -8.04 7.83
C PHE A 97 6.51 -8.29 6.36
N GLN A 98 5.95 -7.51 5.44
CA GLN A 98 6.23 -7.55 4.01
C GLN A 98 6.35 -6.12 3.43
N PRO A 99 7.54 -5.67 2.98
CA PRO A 99 7.71 -4.36 2.37
C PRO A 99 7.42 -4.41 0.85
N VAL A 100 6.15 -4.24 0.50
CA VAL A 100 5.70 -4.34 -0.89
C VAL A 100 5.93 -3.03 -1.65
N VAL A 101 6.46 -3.11 -2.88
CA VAL A 101 6.46 -1.97 -3.80
C VAL A 101 5.23 -2.05 -4.70
N LEU A 102 4.43 -0.99 -4.71
CA LEU A 102 3.32 -0.79 -5.62
C LEU A 102 3.74 0.14 -6.75
N THR A 103 3.63 -0.31 -7.99
CA THR A 103 3.91 0.48 -9.18
C THR A 103 2.61 0.76 -9.91
N PHE A 104 2.14 2.01 -9.83
CA PHE A 104 0.97 2.51 -10.55
C PHE A 104 1.40 3.01 -11.94
N PRO A 105 0.83 2.47 -13.03
CA PRO A 105 1.17 2.92 -14.39
C PRO A 105 0.81 4.38 -14.66
N THR A 106 -0.20 4.91 -13.97
CA THR A 106 -0.74 6.27 -14.17
C THR A 106 -1.31 6.84 -12.88
N VAL A 107 -1.47 8.16 -12.82
CA VAL A 107 -2.29 8.85 -11.80
C VAL A 107 -3.76 8.45 -11.93
N GLY A 108 -4.56 8.67 -10.88
CA GLY A 108 -6.00 8.40 -10.86
C GLY A 108 -6.45 7.58 -9.65
N CYS A 109 -7.70 7.14 -9.66
CA CYS A 109 -8.29 6.32 -8.60
C CYS A 109 -8.00 4.83 -8.82
N TRP A 110 -7.39 4.18 -7.84
CA TRP A 110 -7.02 2.77 -7.90
C TRP A 110 -7.63 1.97 -6.75
N ARG A 111 -8.22 0.82 -7.06
CA ARG A 111 -8.55 -0.20 -6.05
C ARG A 111 -7.37 -1.16 -5.93
N VAL A 112 -6.82 -1.25 -4.73
CA VAL A 112 -5.74 -2.18 -4.39
C VAL A 112 -6.32 -3.29 -3.53
N THR A 113 -5.98 -4.54 -3.85
CA THR A 113 -6.39 -5.73 -3.09
C THR A 113 -5.16 -6.53 -2.69
N GLY A 114 -5.01 -6.75 -1.38
CA GLY A 114 -4.07 -7.74 -0.83
C GLY A 114 -4.82 -9.01 -0.43
N SER A 115 -4.21 -10.16 -0.70
CA SER A 115 -4.72 -11.48 -0.31
C SER A 115 -3.60 -12.34 0.27
N ALA A 116 -3.88 -13.05 1.37
CA ALA A 116 -2.99 -14.04 1.98
C ALA A 116 -3.85 -15.17 2.58
N GLY A 117 -3.75 -16.38 2.03
CA GLY A 117 -4.66 -17.47 2.34
C GLY A 117 -6.13 -17.05 2.11
N ALA A 118 -6.98 -17.23 3.13
CA ALA A 118 -8.36 -16.76 3.11
C ALA A 118 -8.54 -15.27 3.48
N ALA A 119 -7.49 -14.61 3.95
CA ALA A 119 -7.56 -13.20 4.33
C ALA A 119 -7.50 -12.30 3.09
N ARG A 120 -8.39 -11.31 3.06
CA ARG A 120 -8.45 -10.31 1.99
C ARG A 120 -8.61 -8.91 2.56
N LEU A 121 -7.90 -7.97 1.96
CA LEU A 121 -7.96 -6.54 2.26
C LEU A 121 -8.14 -5.78 0.96
N THR A 122 -8.98 -4.74 0.97
CA THR A 122 -9.17 -3.87 -0.19
C THR A 122 -9.27 -2.43 0.27
N PHE A 123 -8.56 -1.53 -0.42
CA PHE A 123 -8.67 -0.09 -0.24
C PHE A 123 -8.65 0.63 -1.60
N VAL A 124 -9.10 1.87 -1.59
CA VAL A 124 -9.03 2.77 -2.75
C VAL A 124 -8.06 3.90 -2.43
N VAL A 125 -7.25 4.26 -3.42
CA VAL A 125 -6.28 5.37 -3.33
C VAL A 125 -6.39 6.25 -4.57
N GLU A 126 -6.41 7.56 -4.37
CA GLU A 126 -6.21 8.55 -5.44
C GLU A 126 -4.72 8.82 -5.56
N VAL A 127 -4.11 8.45 -6.69
CA VAL A 127 -2.71 8.72 -6.99
C VAL A 127 -2.61 10.02 -7.76
N VAL A 128 -1.85 10.97 -7.24
CA VAL A 128 -1.63 12.27 -7.87
C VAL A 128 -0.15 12.63 -7.89
N LYS A 129 0.21 13.69 -8.62
CA LYS A 129 1.55 14.29 -8.56
C LYS A 129 1.50 15.56 -7.71
N VAL A 130 2.61 15.89 -7.07
CA VAL A 130 2.82 17.23 -6.47
C VAL A 130 2.52 18.28 -7.55
N ARG A 131 1.66 19.24 -7.23
CA ARG A 131 1.47 20.42 -8.08
C ARG A 131 2.70 21.30 -7.90
N ARG A 132 3.35 21.64 -9.02
CA ARG A 132 4.39 22.68 -9.03
C ARG A 132 3.72 24.04 -9.08
#